data_AF-A0A5D0I645-F1
#
_entry.id   AF-A0A5D0I645-F1
#
_cell.length_a   1.000
_cell.length_b   1.000
_cell.length_c   1.000
_cell.angle_alpha   90.00
_cell.angle_beta   90.00
_cell.angle_gamma   90.00
#
_symmetry.space_group_name_H-M   'P 1'
#
loop_
_entity.id
_entity.type
_entity.pdbx_description
1 polymer ?
#
loop_
_entity_poly.entity_id
_entity_poly.type
_entity_poly.pdbx_seq_one_letter_code
_entity_poly.pdbx_strand_id
1 'polypeptide(L)' 'EGVFVAETLAGQKPHIDYNLIPGVVYTWPEVAAVGKTEEQLKEAGVAYKTGQFPMRALGRARASMDIDGFVKVLAD' A
#
# COMPACT_ATOMS: atom_id res chain seq x y z
N GLU A 1 1.93 -17.04 5.04
CA GLU A 1 2.61 -18.26 4.52
C GLU A 1 2.44 -19.48 5.42
N GLY A 2 2.73 -19.40 6.73
CA GLY A 2 2.55 -20.56 7.63
C GLY A 2 1.14 -21.18 7.61
N VAL A 3 0.09 -20.34 7.64
CA VAL A 3 -1.31 -20.80 7.52
C VAL A 3 -1.57 -21.48 6.17
N PHE A 4 -1.08 -20.91 5.08
CA PHE A 4 -1.22 -21.49 3.74
C PHE A 4 -0.63 -22.90 3.66
N VAL A 5 0.55 -23.12 4.27
CA VAL A 5 1.15 -24.47 4.33
C VAL A 5 0.29 -25.41 5.17
N ALA A 6 -0.15 -24.99 6.35
CA ALA A 6 -0.98 -25.81 7.23
C ALA A 6 -2.31 -26.22 6.56
N GLU A 7 -2.99 -25.28 5.90
CA GLU A 7 -4.24 -25.52 5.17
C GLU A 7 -4.03 -26.42 3.95
N THR A 8 -2.93 -26.26 3.22
CA THR A 8 -2.55 -27.14 2.11
C THR A 8 -2.33 -28.58 2.59
N LEU A 9 -1.61 -28.75 3.71
CA LEU A 9 -1.39 -30.07 4.33
C LEU A 9 -2.71 -30.72 4.80
N ALA A 10 -3.68 -29.91 5.21
CA ALA A 10 -5.03 -30.35 5.58
C ALA A 10 -5.95 -30.59 4.36
N GLY A 11 -5.44 -30.51 3.13
CA GLY A 11 -6.22 -30.75 1.90
C GLY A 11 -7.15 -29.60 1.50
N GLN A 12 -7.03 -28.44 2.13
CA GLN A 12 -7.76 -27.23 1.75
C GLN A 12 -7.09 -26.56 0.55
N LYS A 13 -7.73 -25.50 0.02
CA LYS A 13 -7.26 -24.75 -1.16
C LYS A 13 -7.01 -23.28 -0.81
N PRO A 14 -5.97 -22.98 -0.01
CA PRO A 14 -5.67 -21.61 0.38
C PRO A 14 -5.09 -20.79 -0.79
N HIS A 15 -5.07 -19.47 -0.66
CA HIS A 15 -4.49 -18.55 -1.64
C HIS A 15 -3.77 -17.39 -0.93
N ILE A 16 -2.63 -16.96 -1.49
CA ILE A 16 -1.92 -15.75 -1.10
C ILE A 16 -1.70 -14.91 -2.35
N ASP A 17 -2.15 -13.66 -2.31
CA ASP A 17 -1.77 -12.65 -3.29
C ASP A 17 -0.60 -11.81 -2.73
N TYR A 18 0.59 -12.08 -3.26
CA TYR A 18 1.81 -11.38 -2.87
C TYR A 18 1.80 -9.89 -3.25
N ASN A 19 1.00 -9.48 -4.23
CA ASN A 19 0.89 -8.09 -4.62
C ASN A 19 0.13 -7.24 -3.58
N LEU A 20 -0.67 -7.90 -2.73
CA LEU A 20 -1.47 -7.26 -1.69
C LEU A 20 -0.81 -7.30 -0.29
N ILE A 21 0.47 -7.66 -0.22
CA ILE A 21 1.24 -7.61 1.02
C ILE A 21 1.76 -6.16 1.23
N PRO A 22 1.39 -5.47 2.32
CA PRO A 22 1.86 -4.13 2.58
C PRO A 22 3.30 -4.12 3.11
N GLY A 23 4.06 -3.08 2.72
CA GLY A 23 5.32 -2.72 3.34
C GLY A 23 5.16 -1.48 4.20
N VAL A 24 5.75 -1.47 5.41
CA VAL A 24 5.65 -0.37 6.37
C VAL A 24 7.03 0.00 6.92
N VAL A 25 7.30 1.30 7.03
CA VAL A 25 8.48 1.88 7.68
C VAL A 25 7.99 2.76 8.84
N TYR A 26 8.37 2.38 10.06
CA TYR A 26 7.91 2.99 11.32
C TYR A 26 8.73 4.21 11.75
N THR A 27 9.01 5.11 10.80
CA THR A 27 9.60 6.44 11.08
C THR A 27 8.54 7.43 11.52
N TRP A 28 8.92 8.69 11.79
CA TRP A 28 7.98 9.79 11.95
C TRP A 28 8.30 10.88 10.92
N PRO A 29 7.47 11.09 9.88
CA PRO A 29 6.22 10.38 9.59
C PRO A 29 6.45 8.92 9.17
N GLU A 30 5.44 8.07 9.40
CA GLU A 30 5.44 6.69 8.92
C GLU A 30 5.26 6.65 7.41
N VAL A 31 5.73 5.57 6.78
CA VAL A 31 5.52 5.30 5.36
C VAL A 31 4.93 3.91 5.20
N ALA A 32 3.86 3.80 4.42
CA ALA A 32 3.25 2.53 4.08
C ALA A 32 2.87 2.50 2.58
N ALA A 33 2.99 1.33 1.96
CA ALA A 33 2.57 1.11 0.58
C ALA A 33 2.07 -0.33 0.40
N VAL A 34 1.19 -0.53 -0.57
CA VAL A 34 0.69 -1.84 -0.99
C VAL A 34 0.38 -1.78 -2.50
N GLY A 35 0.54 -2.90 -3.21
CA GLY A 35 0.32 -2.95 -4.65
C GLY A 35 1.52 -2.49 -5.47
N LYS A 36 1.25 -1.90 -6.64
CA LYS A 36 2.28 -1.51 -7.61
C LYS A 36 2.78 -0.09 -7.37
N THR A 37 4.08 0.12 -7.63
CA THR A 37 4.66 1.47 -7.70
C THR A 37 4.46 2.08 -9.08
N GLU A 38 4.66 3.40 -9.22
CA GLU A 38 4.59 4.06 -10.54
C GLU A 38 5.67 3.55 -11.49
N GLU A 39 6.85 3.23 -10.98
CA GLU A 39 7.97 2.67 -11.76
C GLU A 39 7.57 1.32 -12.35
N GLN A 40 7.00 0.43 -11.52
CA GLN A 40 6.52 -0.88 -11.98
C GLN A 40 5.43 -0.77 -13.04
N LEU A 41 4.49 0.17 -12.90
CA LEU A 41 3.44 0.39 -13.91
C LEU A 41 4.01 0.97 -15.21
N LYS A 42 4.98 1.89 -15.12
CA LYS A 42 5.70 2.44 -16.29
C LYS A 42 6.47 1.35 -17.03
N GLU A 43 7.21 0.50 -16.31
CA GLU A 43 7.96 -0.62 -16.88
C GLU A 43 7.04 -1.65 -17.54
N ALA A 44 5.86 -1.90 -16.97
CA ALA A 44 4.84 -2.79 -17.52
C ALA A 44 4.05 -2.18 -18.70
N GLY A 45 4.26 -0.90 -19.03
CA GLY A 45 3.51 -0.21 -20.08
C GLY A 45 2.02 -0.02 -19.76
N VAL A 46 1.64 -0.03 -18.49
CA VAL A 46 0.26 0.13 -18.04
C VAL A 46 -0.08 1.62 -18.01
N ALA A 47 -1.15 2.01 -18.67
CA ALA A 47 -1.71 3.35 -18.52
C ALA A 47 -2.39 3.45 -17.15
N TYR A 48 -2.10 4.52 -16.39
CA TYR A 48 -2.73 4.75 -15.09
C TYR A 48 -2.97 6.24 -14.86
N LYS A 49 -3.97 6.52 -14.02
CA LYS A 49 -4.23 7.83 -13.42
C LYS A 49 -3.61 7.89 -12.03
N THR A 50 -3.19 9.09 -11.64
CA THR A 50 -2.64 9.37 -10.30
C THR A 50 -3.53 10.34 -9.56
N GLY A 51 -3.93 9.99 -8.34
CA GLY A 51 -4.56 10.88 -7.37
C GLY A 51 -3.64 11.09 -6.16
N GLN A 52 -3.54 12.33 -5.66
CA GLN A 52 -2.73 12.64 -4.49
C GLN A 52 -3.43 13.66 -3.58
N PHE A 53 -3.39 13.41 -2.27
CA PHE A 53 -3.94 14.32 -1.27
C PHE A 53 -2.93 14.58 -0.15
N PRO A 54 -2.58 15.85 0.15
CA PRO A 54 -1.56 16.16 1.15
C PRO A 54 -2.12 16.10 2.58
N MET A 55 -1.35 15.57 3.53
CA MET A 55 -1.79 15.41 4.93
C MET A 55 -2.11 16.75 5.60
N ARG A 56 -1.37 17.82 5.29
CA ARG A 56 -1.62 19.20 5.77
C ARG A 56 -3.01 19.78 5.45
N ALA A 57 -3.75 19.18 4.51
CA ALA A 57 -5.12 19.60 4.18
C ALA A 57 -6.16 18.98 5.14
N LEU A 58 -5.79 17.96 5.93
CA LEU A 58 -6.68 17.35 6.92
C LEU A 58 -6.74 18.19 8.20
N GLY A 59 -7.96 18.48 8.66
CA GLY A 59 -8.18 19.17 9.95
C GLY A 59 -7.59 18.40 11.13
N ARG A 60 -7.67 17.06 11.11
CA ARG A 60 -7.09 16.20 12.15
C ARG A 60 -5.57 16.29 12.21
N ALA A 61 -4.89 16.27 11.07
CA ALA A 61 -3.44 16.43 10.98
C ALA A 61 -2.99 17.81 11.52
N ARG A 62 -3.76 18.86 11.23
CA ARG A 62 -3.50 20.19 11.80
C ARG A 62 -3.70 20.22 13.32
N ALA A 63 -4.74 19.56 13.82
CA ALA A 63 -5.03 19.50 15.25
C ALA A 63 -3.94 18.75 16.05
N SER A 64 -3.31 17.72 15.46
CA SER A 64 -2.21 16.99 16.09
C SER A 64 -0.81 17.53 15.77
N MET A 65 -0.70 18.52 14.87
CA MET A 65 0.55 19.05 14.31
C MET A 65 1.33 18.07 13.39
N ASP A 66 0.73 16.93 13.02
CA ASP A 66 1.33 15.93 12.13
C ASP A 66 0.98 16.18 10.66
N ILE A 67 1.55 17.23 10.08
CA ILE A 67 1.14 17.75 8.76
C ILE A 67 1.98 17.26 7.57
N ASP A 68 3.01 16.47 7.84
CA ASP A 68 3.94 15.97 6.83
C ASP A 68 3.35 14.77 6.05
N GLY A 69 3.77 14.63 4.80
CA GLY A 69 3.38 13.53 3.93
C GLY A 69 2.11 13.77 3.11
N PHE A 70 1.67 12.69 2.44
CA PHE A 70 0.52 12.66 1.55
C PHE A 70 0.03 11.22 1.37
N VAL A 71 -1.19 11.08 0.86
CA VAL A 71 -1.73 9.83 0.32
C VAL A 71 -1.68 9.90 -1.20
N LYS A 72 -1.20 8.84 -1.85
CA LYS A 72 -1.16 8.71 -3.31
C LYS A 72 -1.85 7.41 -3.72
N VAL A 73 -2.69 7.49 -4.75
CA VAL A 73 -3.45 6.36 -5.31
C VAL A 73 -3.18 6.30 -6.82
N LEU A 74 -2.91 5.11 -7.30
CA LEU A 74 -2.78 4.80 -8.73
C LEU A 74 -3.97 3.95 -9.14
N ALA A 75 -4.65 4.33 -10.22
CA ALA A 75 -5.85 3.65 -10.72
C ALA A 75 -5.78 3.49 -12.24
N ASP A 76 -6.41 2.44 -12.76
CA ASP A 76 -6.66 2.28 -14.21
C ASP A 76 -7.57 3.40 -14.75
#